data_AF-A0AAN6Q1F8-F1
#
_entry.id   AF-A0AAN6Q1F8-F1
#
_cell.length_a   1.000
_cell.length_b   1.000
_cell.length_c   1.000
_cell.angle_alpha   90.00
_cell.angle_beta   90.00
_cell.angle_gamma   90.00
#
_symmetry.space_group_name_H-M   'P 1'
#
loop_
_entity.id
_entity.type
_entity.pdbx_description
1 polymer ?
#
loop_
_entity_poly.entity_id
_entity_poly.type
_entity_poly.pdbx_seq_one_letter_code
_entity_poly.pdbx_strand_id
1 'polypeptide(L)'
;MPPPTPLKQALTLHLLTELPASLSFLLAPHAQLPNAGPEATLILRNLGGLLMATNLVCFVLLLDGGGAATGSTADATDRLTARLCLCLGTYHVWPMVRAWTRMRRGRLHGGSGGGSGREEKKEERKVLGGPVVHFVVHVLCLVAMIGSGGMALLRE
;
A
#
# COMPACT_ATOMS: atom_id res chain seq x y z
N MET A 1 -22.66 -3.35 -16.85
CA MET A 1 -22.24 -2.75 -15.57
C MET A 1 -21.51 -1.44 -15.91
N PRO A 2 -21.88 -0.29 -15.34
CA PRO A 2 -21.14 0.94 -15.57
C PRO A 2 -19.67 0.78 -15.14
N PRO A 3 -18.71 1.49 -15.78
CA PRO A 3 -17.31 1.42 -15.39
C PRO A 3 -17.14 1.92 -13.94
N PRO A 4 -16.19 1.34 -13.18
CA PRO A 4 -15.91 1.78 -11.82
C PRO A 4 -15.46 3.24 -11.82
N THR A 5 -15.96 4.03 -10.86
CA THR A 5 -15.57 5.44 -10.69
C THR A 5 -14.07 5.57 -10.36
N PRO A 6 -13.42 6.71 -10.62
CA PRO A 6 -12.01 6.92 -10.29
C PRO A 6 -11.68 6.66 -8.81
N LEU A 7 -12.59 7.01 -7.89
CA LEU A 7 -12.47 6.72 -6.46
C LEU A 7 -12.42 5.20 -6.20
N LYS A 8 -13.35 4.43 -6.80
CA LYS A 8 -13.39 2.97 -6.67
C LYS A 8 -12.18 2.29 -7.33
N GLN A 9 -11.67 2.85 -8.42
CA GLN A 9 -10.42 2.37 -9.03
C GLN A 9 -9.23 2.59 -8.08
N ALA A 10 -9.15 3.75 -7.43
CA ALA A 10 -8.09 4.06 -6.48
C ALA A 10 -8.15 3.17 -5.23
N LEU A 11 -9.34 2.94 -4.67
CA LEU A 11 -9.53 1.99 -3.56
C LEU A 11 -9.17 0.55 -3.95
N THR A 12 -9.56 0.12 -5.15
CA THR A 12 -9.19 -1.22 -5.66
C THR A 12 -7.67 -1.36 -5.75
N LEU A 13 -6.98 -0.35 -6.28
CA LEU A 13 -5.52 -0.36 -6.38
C LEU A 13 -4.85 -0.41 -5.00
N HIS A 14 -5.35 0.36 -4.03
CA HIS A 14 -4.88 0.30 -2.64
C HIS A 14 -5.06 -1.10 -2.06
N LEU A 15 -6.27 -1.66 -2.17
CA LEU A 15 -6.61 -2.98 -1.64
C LEU A 15 -5.71 -4.08 -2.23
N LEU A 16 -5.52 -4.09 -3.55
CA LEU A 16 -4.67 -5.10 -4.21
C LEU A 16 -3.20 -5.00 -3.80
N THR A 17 -2.73 -3.78 -3.49
CA THR A 17 -1.34 -3.53 -3.08
C THR A 17 -1.13 -3.89 -1.61
N GLU A 18 -2.04 -3.45 -0.74
CA GLU A 18 -1.86 -3.51 0.71
C GLU A 18 -2.41 -4.80 1.32
N LEU A 19 -3.31 -5.54 0.66
CA LEU A 19 -3.81 -6.81 1.19
C LEU A 19 -2.69 -7.86 1.33
N PRO A 20 -1.86 -8.15 0.30
CA PRO A 20 -0.72 -9.06 0.46
C PRO A 20 0.29 -8.56 1.51
N ALA A 21 0.51 -7.24 1.57
CA ALA A 21 1.42 -6.64 2.55
C ALA A 21 0.90 -6.85 3.98
N SER A 22 -0.36 -6.53 4.25
CA SER A 22 -1.00 -6.70 5.57
C SER A 22 -0.92 -8.14 6.06
N LEU A 23 -1.21 -9.11 5.18
CA LEU A 23 -1.07 -10.54 5.48
C LEU A 23 0.39 -10.92 5.76
N SER A 24 1.35 -10.36 5.03
CA SER A 24 2.77 -10.62 5.29
C SER A 24 3.21 -10.09 6.66
N PHE A 25 2.80 -8.88 7.06
CA PHE A 25 3.10 -8.33 8.39
C PHE A 25 2.45 -9.14 9.52
N LEU A 26 1.21 -9.61 9.33
CA LEU A 26 0.47 -10.41 10.31
C LEU A 26 1.03 -11.82 10.47
N LEU A 27 1.20 -12.53 9.35
CA LEU A 27 1.46 -13.97 9.33
C LEU A 27 2.96 -14.31 9.22
N ALA A 28 3.76 -13.42 8.64
CA ALA A 28 5.18 -13.63 8.38
C ALA A 28 6.05 -12.40 8.71
N PRO A 29 6.03 -11.88 9.95
CA PRO A 29 6.79 -10.68 10.34
C PRO A 29 8.31 -10.81 10.10
N HIS A 30 8.86 -12.01 10.19
CA HIS A 30 10.28 -12.29 9.89
C HIS A 30 10.66 -11.99 8.42
N ALA A 31 9.70 -12.03 7.50
CA ALA A 31 9.93 -11.66 6.09
C ALA A 31 10.03 -10.13 5.91
N GLN A 32 9.50 -9.35 6.86
CA GLN A 32 9.59 -7.89 6.86
C GLN A 32 10.85 -7.39 7.58
N LEU A 33 11.24 -8.06 8.66
CA LEU A 33 12.44 -7.77 9.43
C LEU A 33 13.08 -9.09 9.92
N PRO A 34 14.11 -9.59 9.22
CA PRO A 34 14.86 -10.78 9.65
C PRO A 34 15.50 -10.55 11.03
N ASN A 35 15.54 -11.60 11.85
CA ASN A 35 16.11 -11.56 13.22
C ASN A 35 15.45 -10.52 14.16
N ALA A 36 14.20 -10.14 13.89
CA ALA A 36 13.45 -9.28 14.79
C ALA A 36 13.25 -9.93 16.17
N GLY A 37 13.52 -9.16 17.24
CA GLY A 37 13.18 -9.58 18.60
C GLY A 37 11.66 -9.70 18.82
N PRO A 38 11.22 -10.23 19.98
CA PRO A 38 9.81 -10.42 20.29
C PRO A 38 8.97 -9.13 20.19
N GLU A 39 9.48 -8.01 20.73
CA GLU A 39 8.78 -6.73 20.70
C GLU A 39 8.61 -6.17 19.29
N ALA A 40 9.66 -6.24 18.47
CA ALA A 40 9.59 -5.84 17.07
C ALA A 40 8.58 -6.70 16.30
N THR A 41 8.49 -7.99 16.61
CA THR A 41 7.49 -8.90 16.02
C THR A 41 6.06 -8.49 16.37
N LEU A 42 5.79 -8.11 17.62
CA LEU A 42 4.48 -7.61 18.04
C LEU A 42 4.11 -6.29 17.32
N ILE A 43 5.07 -5.37 17.20
CA ILE A 43 4.87 -4.11 16.46
C ILE A 43 4.53 -4.38 14.99
N LEU A 44 5.25 -5.30 14.34
CA LEU A 44 5.00 -5.67 12.94
C LEU A 44 3.60 -6.28 12.76
N ARG A 45 3.17 -7.14 13.68
CA ARG A 45 1.81 -7.71 13.66
C ARG A 45 0.74 -6.65 13.88
N ASN A 46 0.94 -5.74 14.83
CA ASN A 46 0.02 -4.62 15.06
C ASN A 46 -0.11 -3.73 13.81
N LEU A 47 1.01 -3.43 13.15
CA LEU A 47 1.00 -2.71 11.88
C LEU A 47 0.25 -3.47 10.78
N GLY A 48 0.45 -4.79 10.69
CA GLY A 48 -0.31 -5.64 9.77
C GLY A 48 -1.81 -5.65 10.06
N GLY A 49 -2.21 -5.66 11.32
CA GLY A 49 -3.61 -5.56 11.74
C GLY A 49 -4.23 -4.20 11.37
N LEU A 50 -3.48 -3.11 11.57
CA LEU A 50 -3.91 -1.77 11.14
C LEU A 50 -4.12 -1.72 9.62
N LEU A 51 -3.20 -2.27 8.83
CA LEU A 51 -3.35 -2.34 7.36
C LEU A 51 -4.52 -3.23 6.95
N MET A 52 -4.76 -4.33 7.66
CA MET A 52 -5.94 -5.16 7.41
C MET A 52 -7.23 -4.38 7.69
N ALA A 53 -7.27 -3.59 8.75
CA ALA A 53 -8.43 -2.75 9.06
C ALA A 53 -8.68 -1.70 7.95
N THR A 54 -7.65 -1.05 7.42
CA THR A 54 -7.81 -0.12 6.28
C THR A 54 -8.26 -0.82 5.02
N ASN A 55 -7.75 -2.04 4.75
CA ASN A 55 -8.21 -2.88 3.64
C ASN A 55 -9.69 -3.25 3.78
N LEU A 56 -10.16 -3.58 4.98
CA LEU A 56 -11.58 -3.86 5.24
C LEU A 56 -12.45 -2.63 5.00
N VAL A 57 -12.01 -1.44 5.43
CA VAL A 57 -12.72 -0.18 5.11
C VAL A 57 -12.82 0.02 3.60
N CYS A 58 -11.72 -0.17 2.86
CA CYS A 58 -11.73 -0.07 1.40
C CYS A 58 -12.67 -1.10 0.76
N PHE A 59 -12.65 -2.34 1.25
CA PHE A 59 -13.51 -3.41 0.76
C PHE A 59 -14.99 -3.10 0.99
N VAL A 60 -15.38 -2.61 2.17
CA VAL A 60 -16.76 -2.20 2.47
C VAL A 60 -17.20 -1.07 1.53
N LEU A 61 -16.38 -0.05 1.29
CA LEU A 61 -16.71 1.05 0.38
C LEU A 61 -16.78 0.63 -1.09
N LEU A 62 -16.02 -0.41 -1.48
CA LEU A 62 -16.11 -0.99 -2.82
C LEU A 62 -17.40 -1.80 -2.99
N LEU A 63 -17.81 -2.54 -1.95
CA LEU A 63 -19.08 -3.26 -1.90
C LEU A 63 -20.29 -2.35 -1.78
N ASP A 64 -20.12 -1.13 -1.25
CA ASP A 64 -21.14 -0.08 -1.23
C ASP A 64 -21.36 0.43 -2.67
N GLY A 65 -22.07 -0.42 -3.40
CA GLY A 65 -22.09 -0.51 -4.84
C GLY A 65 -23.13 0.37 -5.48
N GLY A 66 -23.45 1.56 -4.96
CA GLY A 66 -24.34 2.52 -5.66
C GLY A 66 -25.60 1.88 -6.25
N GLY A 67 -26.16 0.87 -5.56
CA GLY A 67 -27.31 0.12 -6.02
C GLY A 67 -28.56 0.96 -5.77
N ALA A 68 -28.95 1.74 -6.77
CA ALA A 68 -30.27 2.39 -6.84
C ALA A 68 -30.60 3.41 -5.73
N ALA A 69 -29.63 3.96 -5.01
CA ALA A 69 -29.88 5.11 -4.14
C ALA A 69 -29.93 6.39 -4.98
N THR A 70 -31.06 6.66 -5.60
CA THR A 70 -31.38 7.98 -6.17
C THR A 70 -31.49 8.99 -5.02
N GLY A 71 -30.42 9.74 -4.71
CA GLY A 71 -30.47 10.83 -3.73
C GLY A 71 -29.17 11.13 -2.98
N SER A 72 -29.30 12.03 -1.98
CA SER A 72 -28.21 12.65 -1.20
C SER A 72 -27.26 11.69 -0.46
N THR A 73 -27.64 10.43 -0.30
CA THR A 73 -26.83 9.41 0.36
C THR A 73 -25.68 8.92 -0.52
N ALA A 74 -25.88 8.81 -1.84
CA ALA A 74 -24.81 8.48 -2.77
C ALA A 74 -23.71 9.56 -2.75
N ASP A 75 -24.11 10.84 -2.75
CA ASP A 75 -23.18 11.97 -2.66
C ASP A 75 -22.42 12.00 -1.32
N ALA A 76 -23.10 11.62 -0.22
CA ALA A 76 -22.46 11.55 1.10
C ALA A 76 -21.41 10.43 1.16
N THR A 77 -21.70 9.27 0.59
CA THR A 77 -20.72 8.17 0.48
C THR A 77 -19.55 8.57 -0.40
N ASP A 78 -19.78 9.17 -1.56
CA ASP A 78 -18.69 9.61 -2.46
C ASP A 78 -17.78 10.66 -1.80
N ARG A 79 -18.34 11.60 -1.03
CA ARG A 79 -17.56 12.55 -0.21
C ARG A 79 -16.70 11.86 0.83
N LEU A 80 -17.28 10.91 1.56
CA LEU A 80 -16.55 10.14 2.57
C LEU A 80 -15.41 9.35 1.91
N THR A 81 -15.70 8.68 0.79
CA THR A 81 -14.71 7.94 0.01
C THR A 81 -13.60 8.86 -0.50
N ALA A 82 -13.92 10.05 -0.98
CA ALA A 82 -12.91 11.03 -1.41
C ALA A 82 -11.97 11.44 -0.28
N ARG A 83 -12.52 11.77 0.90
CA ARG A 83 -11.73 12.12 2.10
C ARG A 83 -10.87 10.95 2.56
N LEU A 84 -11.40 9.72 2.53
CA LEU A 84 -10.63 8.53 2.87
C LEU A 84 -9.52 8.26 1.86
N CYS A 85 -9.75 8.45 0.56
CA CYS A 85 -8.69 8.38 -0.45
C CYS A 85 -7.58 9.38 -0.16
N LEU A 86 -7.90 10.62 0.24
CA LEU A 86 -6.88 11.60 0.62
C LEU A 86 -6.06 11.11 1.83
N CYS A 87 -6.72 10.64 2.90
CA CYS A 87 -6.06 10.13 4.10
C CYS A 87 -5.18 8.91 3.80
N LEU A 88 -5.73 7.88 3.16
CA LEU A 88 -5.00 6.64 2.81
C LEU A 88 -3.91 6.91 1.76
N GLY A 89 -4.10 7.91 0.89
CA GLY A 89 -3.08 8.38 -0.05
C GLY A 89 -1.78 8.75 0.67
N THR A 90 -1.87 9.53 1.76
CA THR A 90 -0.69 9.97 2.52
C THR A 90 0.12 8.82 3.11
N TYR A 91 -0.52 7.69 3.43
CA TYR A 91 0.17 6.51 3.94
C TYR A 91 1.24 6.00 2.98
N HIS A 92 1.00 6.06 1.67
CA HIS A 92 1.93 5.50 0.66
C HIS A 92 3.27 6.23 0.58
N VAL A 93 3.42 7.41 1.20
CA VAL A 93 4.71 8.08 1.37
C VAL A 93 5.69 7.20 2.17
N TRP A 94 5.23 6.48 3.20
CA TRP A 94 6.12 5.70 4.06
C TRP A 94 6.70 4.46 3.36
N PRO A 95 5.91 3.62 2.66
CA PRO A 95 6.44 2.56 1.81
C PRO A 95 7.37 3.07 0.69
N MET A 96 7.11 4.26 0.13
CA MET A 96 8.01 4.91 -0.85
C MET A 96 9.35 5.25 -0.22
N VAL A 97 9.37 5.91 0.94
CA VAL A 97 10.61 6.22 1.69
C VAL A 97 11.37 4.93 2.05
N ARG A 98 10.66 3.88 2.47
CA ARG A 98 11.24 2.57 2.76
C ARG A 98 11.88 1.93 1.51
N ALA A 99 11.23 2.00 0.35
CA ALA A 99 11.79 1.49 -0.89
C ALA A 99 13.00 2.31 -1.36
N TRP A 100 12.91 3.63 -1.26
CA TRP A 100 13.97 4.57 -1.62
C TRP A 100 15.24 4.37 -0.79
N THR A 101 15.11 4.21 0.52
CA THR A 101 16.25 3.94 1.41
C THR A 101 16.94 2.61 1.07
N ARG A 102 16.19 1.56 0.72
CA ARG A 102 16.75 0.28 0.23
C ARG A 102 17.50 0.45 -1.09
N MET A 103 16.94 1.18 -2.05
CA MET A 103 17.61 1.47 -3.33
C MET A 103 18.92 2.22 -3.13
N ARG A 104 18.96 3.23 -2.25
CA ARG A 104 20.19 3.98 -1.94
C ARG A 104 21.26 3.09 -1.30
N ARG A 105 20.91 2.24 -0.35
CA ARG A 105 21.85 1.32 0.30
C ARG A 105 22.42 0.27 -0.65
N GLY A 106 21.59 -0.26 -1.56
CA GLY A 106 22.03 -1.21 -2.59
C GLY A 106 22.99 -0.60 -3.61
N ARG A 107 22.83 0.69 -3.95
CA ARG A 107 23.77 1.41 -4.83
C ARG A 107 25.12 1.66 -4.18
N LEU A 108 25.15 1.95 -2.86
CA LEU A 108 26.39 2.19 -2.13
C LEU A 108 27.26 0.93 -1.99
N HIS A 109 26.64 -0.26 -1.92
CA HIS A 109 27.37 -1.54 -1.87
C HIS A 109 27.68 -2.13 -3.26
N GLY A 110 27.09 -1.58 -4.34
CA GLY A 110 27.26 -2.05 -5.72
C GLY A 110 28.26 -1.24 -6.56
N GLY A 111 28.99 -0.30 -5.96
CA GLY A 111 29.84 0.68 -6.66
C GLY A 111 31.35 0.44 -6.63
N SER A 112 31.86 -0.59 -5.93
CA SER A 112 33.30 -0.87 -5.93
C SER A 112 33.61 -2.32 -5.58
N GLY A 113 34.38 -2.97 -6.45
CA GLY A 113 35.19 -4.14 -6.13
C GLY A 113 34.56 -5.48 -6.50
N GLY A 114 35.02 -6.06 -7.62
CA GLY A 114 34.91 -7.50 -7.82
C GLY A 114 35.66 -8.24 -6.72
N GLY A 115 35.04 -9.28 -6.16
CA GLY A 115 35.66 -10.09 -5.12
C GLY A 115 34.67 -11.02 -4.46
N SER A 116 34.73 -12.29 -4.87
CA SER A 116 34.43 -13.50 -4.09
C SER A 116 33.58 -13.34 -2.81
N GLY A 117 32.34 -13.84 -2.86
CA GLY A 117 31.45 -13.96 -1.70
C GLY A 117 30.25 -14.84 -2.01
N ARG A 118 30.52 -16.00 -2.61
CA ARG A 118 29.56 -17.02 -3.00
C ARG A 118 29.06 -17.77 -1.76
N GLU A 119 28.34 -17.13 -0.83
CA GLU A 119 27.66 -17.89 0.25
C GLU A 119 26.45 -17.22 0.96
N GLU A 120 26.18 -15.91 0.80
CA GLU A 120 24.94 -15.29 1.35
C GLU A 120 23.77 -15.21 0.35
N LYS A 121 23.80 -16.00 -0.73
CA LYS A 121 22.81 -15.91 -1.82
C LYS A 121 21.53 -16.72 -1.58
N LYS A 122 21.22 -17.08 -0.33
CA LYS A 122 20.16 -18.03 -0.01
C LYS A 122 19.16 -17.56 1.05
N GLU A 123 18.99 -16.25 1.26
CA GLU A 123 17.86 -15.77 2.09
C GLU A 123 17.23 -14.45 1.65
N GLU A 124 17.59 -13.91 0.47
CA GLU A 124 16.69 -12.98 -0.24
C GLU A 124 15.51 -13.77 -0.81
N ARG A 125 14.58 -14.18 0.06
CA ARG A 125 13.25 -14.58 -0.37
C ARG A 125 12.65 -13.37 -1.08
N LYS A 126 12.51 -13.54 -2.40
CA LYS A 126 11.94 -12.61 -3.37
C LYS A 126 10.59 -12.08 -2.87
N VAL A 127 10.59 -10.94 -2.19
CA VAL A 127 9.41 -10.08 -2.14
C VAL A 127 9.13 -9.72 -3.60
N LEU A 128 7.96 -10.08 -4.13
CA LEU A 128 7.60 -9.87 -5.54
C LEU A 128 7.93 -8.41 -5.93
N GLY A 129 8.83 -8.23 -6.90
CA GLY A 129 9.13 -6.94 -7.54
C GLY A 129 10.38 -6.19 -7.08
N GLY A 130 11.03 -6.55 -5.97
CA GLY A 130 12.20 -5.79 -5.50
C GLY A 130 11.91 -4.30 -5.16
N PRO A 131 12.92 -3.53 -4.72
CA PRO A 131 12.69 -2.17 -4.20
C PRO A 131 12.14 -1.17 -5.23
N VAL A 132 12.51 -1.30 -6.51
CA VAL A 132 12.08 -0.37 -7.58
C VAL A 132 10.59 -0.54 -7.88
N VAL A 133 10.11 -1.78 -8.08
CA VAL A 133 8.69 -2.03 -8.37
C VAL A 133 7.82 -1.60 -7.20
N HIS A 134 8.25 -1.91 -5.96
CA HIS A 134 7.53 -1.47 -4.77
C HIS A 134 7.41 0.06 -4.71
N PHE A 135 8.48 0.81 -5.04
CA PHE A 135 8.43 2.26 -5.12
C PHE A 135 7.42 2.75 -6.17
N VAL A 136 7.47 2.20 -7.39
CA VAL A 136 6.59 2.60 -8.49
C VAL A 136 5.12 2.31 -8.16
N VAL A 137 4.81 1.12 -7.62
CA VAL A 137 3.44 0.75 -7.23
C VAL A 137 2.88 1.73 -6.21
N HIS A 138 3.65 2.13 -5.19
CA HIS A 138 3.18 3.09 -4.20
C HIS A 138 3.06 4.53 -4.73
N VAL A 139 3.90 4.93 -5.69
CA VAL A 139 3.71 6.20 -6.42
C VAL A 139 2.39 6.19 -7.17
N LEU A 140 2.07 5.09 -7.87
CA LEU A 140 0.79 4.95 -8.57
C LEU A 140 -0.39 4.99 -7.59
N CYS A 141 -0.30 4.30 -6.45
CA CYS A 141 -1.33 4.35 -5.41
C CYS A 141 -1.53 5.76 -4.86
N LEU A 142 -0.43 6.46 -4.54
CA LEU A 142 -0.46 7.84 -4.04
C LEU A 142 -1.14 8.78 -5.04
N VAL A 143 -0.70 8.77 -6.30
CA VAL A 143 -1.26 9.63 -7.36
C VAL A 143 -2.72 9.30 -7.61
N ALA A 144 -3.09 8.02 -7.68
CA ALA A 144 -4.47 7.59 -7.89
C ALA A 144 -5.39 8.06 -6.76
N MET A 145 -5.00 7.87 -5.49
CA MET A 145 -5.84 8.23 -4.35
C MET A 145 -5.89 9.74 -4.09
N ILE A 146 -4.76 10.45 -4.13
CA ILE A 146 -4.74 11.91 -3.96
C ILE A 146 -5.45 12.59 -5.14
N GLY A 147 -5.19 12.14 -6.36
CA GLY A 147 -5.81 12.68 -7.57
C GLY A 147 -7.32 12.46 -7.60
N SER A 148 -7.79 11.23 -7.37
CA SER A 148 -9.23 10.93 -7.38
C SER A 148 -9.97 11.62 -6.22
N GLY A 149 -9.42 11.60 -5.00
CA GLY A 149 -10.00 12.28 -3.84
C GLY A 149 -10.06 13.79 -4.02
N GLY A 150 -8.97 14.40 -4.50
CA GLY A 150 -8.90 15.85 -4.75
C GLY A 150 -9.85 16.29 -5.86
N MET A 151 -9.88 15.59 -6.99
CA MET A 151 -10.80 15.91 -8.09
C MET A 151 -12.27 15.75 -7.70
N ALA A 152 -12.61 14.77 -6.86
CA ALA A 152 -13.98 14.58 -6.39
C ALA A 152 -14.45 15.75 -5.52
N LEU A 153 -13.60 16.23 -4.61
CA LEU A 153 -13.94 17.35 -3.72
C LEU A 153 -13.91 18.72 -4.40
N LEU A 154 -13.12 18.90 -5.47
CA LEU A 154 -13.08 20.16 -6.23
C LEU A 154 -14.28 20.37 -7.17
N ARG A 155 -15.08 19.33 -7.39
CA ARG A 155 -16.28 19.38 -8.24
C ARG A 155 -17.56 19.71 -7.45
N GLU A 156 -17.44 19.88 -6.14
CA GLU A 156 -18.51 20.34 -5.24
C GLU A 156 -18.53 21.87 -5.16
#